data_AF-A0A931CNP5-F1
#
_entry.id   AF-A0A931CNP5-F1
#
_cell.length_a   1.000
_cell.length_b   1.000
_cell.length_c   1.000
_cell.angle_alpha   90.00
_cell.angle_beta   90.00
_cell.angle_gamma   90.00
#
_symmetry.space_group_name_H-M   'P 1'
#
loop_
_entity.id
_entity.type
_entity.pdbx_description
1 polymer ?
#
loop_
_entity_poly.entity_id
_entity_poly.type
_entity_poly.pdbx_seq_one_letter_code
_entity_poly.pdbx_strand_id
1 'polypeptide(L)'
;MSQPQTESPTETALPCAVCLIPQERVDGAPDIPYGANIFTTTGHYGSTAFDSVFGGEHLELLICTSCIGIMRANSAIYRVLEATEATLEQRNLWRSTEDPCGDNPWNKQRLRNEFAMEDYFEAVTAMTQEWAELIYDACNEASRAGKAFDPASIPAPQTQEPARG
;
A
#
# COMPACT_ATOMS: atom_id res chain seq x y z
N MET A 1 -30.09 -25.13 26.17
CA MET A 1 -30.45 -24.04 25.24
C MET A 1 -29.27 -23.08 25.22
N SER A 2 -28.31 -23.35 24.34
CA SER A 2 -27.13 -22.48 24.19
C SER A 2 -27.45 -21.44 23.14
N GLN A 3 -27.33 -20.17 23.50
CA GLN A 3 -27.50 -19.06 22.57
C GLN A 3 -26.47 -19.18 21.43
N PRO A 4 -26.84 -18.86 20.18
CA PRO A 4 -25.85 -18.74 19.12
C PRO A 4 -24.94 -17.57 19.47
N GLN A 5 -23.64 -17.85 19.58
CA GLN A 5 -22.62 -16.82 19.69
C GLN A 5 -22.76 -15.90 18.48
N THR A 6 -22.89 -14.61 18.77
CA THR A 6 -22.92 -13.54 17.78
C THR A 6 -21.59 -13.59 17.04
N GLU A 7 -21.61 -14.02 15.78
CA GLU A 7 -20.51 -13.80 14.86
C GLU A 7 -20.20 -12.30 14.90
N SER A 8 -19.00 -11.92 15.34
CA SER A 8 -18.49 -10.58 15.07
C SER A 8 -18.62 -10.35 13.57
N PRO A 9 -19.06 -9.17 13.10
CA PRO A 9 -19.19 -8.94 11.68
C PRO A 9 -17.83 -9.25 11.06
N THR A 10 -17.75 -10.33 10.29
CA THR A 10 -16.56 -10.70 9.54
C THR A 10 -16.26 -9.47 8.71
N GLU A 11 -15.23 -8.74 9.11
CA GLU A 11 -14.65 -7.60 8.43
C GLU A 11 -14.48 -8.01 6.96
N THR A 12 -15.46 -7.61 6.13
CA THR A 12 -15.69 -8.29 4.86
C THR A 12 -14.60 -7.84 3.91
N ALA A 13 -13.56 -8.67 3.81
CA ALA A 13 -12.48 -8.56 2.84
C ALA A 13 -13.09 -8.37 1.45
N LEU A 14 -12.85 -7.22 0.83
CA LEU A 14 -13.33 -6.98 -0.53
C LEU A 14 -12.44 -7.78 -1.50
N PRO A 15 -13.02 -8.57 -2.41
CA PRO A 15 -12.24 -9.43 -3.28
C PRO A 15 -11.59 -8.66 -4.44
N CYS A 16 -10.48 -9.21 -4.95
CA CYS A 16 -9.93 -8.74 -6.21
C CYS A 16 -10.94 -8.98 -7.36
N ALA A 17 -11.24 -7.96 -8.16
CA ALA A 17 -12.17 -8.03 -9.28
C ALA A 17 -11.75 -9.03 -10.38
N VAL A 18 -10.47 -9.41 -10.43
CA VAL A 18 -9.91 -10.30 -11.47
C VAL A 18 -9.88 -11.75 -11.00
N CYS A 19 -9.25 -12.03 -9.86
CA CYS A 19 -9.08 -13.40 -9.37
C CYS A 19 -10.07 -13.81 -8.27
N LEU A 20 -10.92 -12.88 -7.81
CA LEU A 20 -11.92 -13.07 -6.75
C LEU A 20 -11.34 -13.46 -5.38
N ILE A 21 -10.02 -13.45 -5.21
CA ILE A 21 -9.36 -13.72 -3.93
C ILE A 21 -9.64 -12.55 -2.98
N PRO A 22 -10.19 -12.79 -1.78
CA PRO A 22 -10.40 -11.76 -0.76
C PRO A 22 -9.11 -11.01 -0.43
N GLN A 23 -9.15 -9.68 -0.36
CA GLN A 23 -8.03 -8.86 0.09
C GLN A 23 -8.27 -8.39 1.52
N GLU A 24 -7.23 -8.48 2.33
CA GLU A 24 -7.27 -7.99 3.72
C GLU A 24 -7.32 -6.46 3.72
N ARG A 25 -8.11 -5.87 4.63
CA ARG A 25 -8.21 -4.42 4.80
C ARG A 25 -7.01 -3.89 5.58
N VAL A 26 -6.63 -2.66 5.29
CA VAL A 26 -5.66 -1.89 6.05
C VAL A 26 -6.25 -1.61 7.43
N ASP A 27 -5.44 -1.84 8.47
CA ASP A 27 -5.87 -1.61 9.84
C ASP A 27 -6.25 -0.12 10.02
N GLY A 28 -7.43 0.16 10.56
CA GLY A 28 -7.95 1.52 10.75
C GLY A 28 -8.51 2.20 9.50
N ALA A 29 -8.36 1.62 8.30
CA ALA A 29 -8.89 2.17 7.04
C ALA A 29 -9.71 1.10 6.29
N PRO A 30 -11.02 0.96 6.61
CA PRO A 30 -11.82 -0.18 6.17
C PRO A 30 -11.94 -0.28 4.64
N ASP A 31 -11.84 0.82 3.90
CA ASP A 31 -12.05 0.81 2.45
C ASP A 31 -10.75 0.60 1.66
N ILE A 32 -9.60 0.51 2.35
CA ILE A 32 -8.29 0.36 1.71
C ILE A 32 -7.81 -1.08 1.89
N PRO A 33 -7.61 -1.86 0.82
CA PRO A 33 -7.03 -3.19 0.94
C PRO A 33 -5.49 -3.16 0.97
N TYR A 34 -4.90 -4.02 1.79
CA TYR A 34 -3.49 -4.40 1.67
C TYR A 34 -3.26 -5.11 0.33
N GLY A 35 -2.18 -4.74 -0.37
CA GLY A 35 -1.70 -5.46 -1.55
C GLY A 35 -2.57 -5.33 -2.80
N ALA A 36 -3.48 -4.35 -2.85
CA ALA A 36 -4.31 -4.07 -4.02
C ALA A 36 -4.38 -2.57 -4.32
N ASN A 37 -4.75 -2.22 -5.55
CA ASN A 37 -5.02 -0.84 -5.95
C ASN A 37 -6.52 -0.65 -6.16
N ILE A 38 -7.01 0.53 -5.80
CA ILE A 38 -8.40 0.96 -5.97
C ILE A 38 -8.50 1.78 -7.26
N PHE A 39 -9.40 1.37 -8.15
CA PHE A 39 -9.73 2.11 -9.36
C PHE A 39 -11.15 2.64 -9.22
N THR A 40 -11.25 3.96 -9.09
CA THR A 40 -12.52 4.65 -8.91
C THR A 40 -12.95 5.31 -10.21
N THR A 41 -14.23 5.19 -10.56
CA THR A 41 -14.81 5.94 -11.67
C THR A 41 -16.01 6.75 -11.22
N THR A 42 -16.03 8.01 -11.65
CA THR A 42 -17.08 8.99 -11.41
C THR A 42 -17.58 9.49 -12.76
N GLY A 43 -18.67 8.92 -13.29
CA GLY A 43 -19.17 9.32 -14.59
C GLY A 43 -20.40 8.55 -15.08
N HIS A 44 -21.22 9.23 -15.87
CA HIS A 44 -22.29 8.62 -16.65
C HIS A 44 -21.68 7.92 -17.87
N TYR A 45 -21.58 6.61 -17.83
CA TYR A 45 -21.33 5.83 -19.03
C TYR A 45 -22.69 5.49 -19.63
N GLY A 46 -22.86 5.68 -20.95
CA GLY A 46 -24.09 5.31 -21.67
C GLY A 46 -24.36 3.80 -21.73
N SER A 47 -24.07 3.05 -20.67
CA SER A 47 -24.13 1.61 -20.49
C SER A 47 -24.72 1.27 -19.11
N THR A 48 -25.66 0.33 -19.08
CA THR A 48 -26.84 0.31 -18.20
C THR A 48 -26.68 -0.36 -16.82
N ALA A 49 -25.47 -0.58 -16.32
CA ALA A 49 -25.28 -1.30 -15.05
C ALA A 49 -25.03 -0.38 -13.85
N PHE A 50 -24.40 0.78 -14.07
CA PHE A 50 -24.16 1.79 -13.05
C PHE A 50 -24.34 3.17 -13.68
N ASP A 51 -25.33 3.90 -13.19
CA ASP A 51 -25.68 5.26 -13.62
C ASP A 51 -25.96 6.09 -12.37
N SER A 52 -24.99 6.89 -11.92
CA SER A 52 -25.11 7.67 -10.69
C SER A 52 -26.08 8.84 -10.90
N VAL A 53 -27.37 8.62 -10.68
CA VAL A 53 -28.45 9.58 -11.03
C VAL A 53 -28.38 10.89 -10.23
N PHE A 54 -27.89 10.86 -8.99
CA PHE A 54 -27.97 12.00 -8.07
C PHE A 54 -26.61 12.60 -7.67
N GLY A 55 -25.53 12.12 -8.26
CA GLY A 55 -24.16 12.49 -7.86
C GLY A 55 -23.79 11.96 -6.47
N GLY A 56 -22.49 11.84 -6.20
CA GLY A 56 -21.96 11.35 -4.92
C GLY A 56 -21.77 9.83 -4.83
N GLU A 57 -22.19 9.08 -5.85
CA GLU A 57 -21.90 7.66 -5.98
C GLU A 57 -20.73 7.46 -6.95
N HIS A 58 -19.89 6.47 -6.66
CA HIS A 58 -18.79 6.05 -7.51
C HIS A 58 -18.67 4.53 -7.50
N LEU A 59 -18.12 3.99 -8.58
CA LEU A 59 -17.82 2.56 -8.66
C LEU A 59 -16.34 2.35 -8.36
N GLU A 60 -16.04 1.41 -7.47
CA GLU A 60 -14.68 1.01 -7.12
C GLU A 60 -14.39 -0.40 -7.61
N LEU A 61 -13.22 -0.59 -8.22
CA LEU A 61 -12.65 -1.89 -8.54
C LEU A 61 -11.35 -2.06 -7.79
N LEU A 62 -11.25 -3.17 -7.06
CA LEU A 62 -10.01 -3.55 -6.36
C LEU A 62 -9.27 -4.58 -7.20
N ILE A 63 -8.01 -4.32 -7.54
CA ILE A 63 -7.18 -5.28 -8.26
C ILE A 63 -5.91 -5.56 -7.46
N CYS A 64 -5.70 -6.83 -7.08
CA CYS A 64 -4.53 -7.23 -6.31
C CYS A 64 -3.24 -7.12 -7.13
N THR A 65 -2.13 -6.95 -6.42
CA THR A 65 -0.80 -6.74 -7.00
C THR A 65 -0.40 -7.87 -7.94
N SER A 66 -0.72 -9.13 -7.58
CA SER A 66 -0.45 -10.28 -8.43
C SER A 66 -1.20 -10.19 -9.77
N CYS A 67 -2.49 -9.83 -9.75
CA CYS A 67 -3.28 -9.66 -10.97
C CYS A 67 -2.79 -8.47 -11.79
N ILE A 68 -2.45 -7.35 -11.15
CA ILE A 68 -1.82 -6.20 -11.82
C ILE A 68 -0.50 -6.61 -12.48
N GLY A 69 0.32 -7.42 -11.80
CA GLY A 69 1.58 -7.96 -12.36
C GLY A 69 1.35 -8.87 -13.57
N ILE A 70 0.30 -9.70 -13.54
CA ILE A 70 -0.10 -10.54 -14.69
C ILE A 70 -0.60 -9.66 -15.84
N MET A 71 -1.48 -8.69 -15.56
CA MET A 71 -1.99 -7.75 -16.56
C MET A 71 -0.85 -6.97 -17.21
N ARG A 72 0.13 -6.52 -16.41
CA ARG A 72 1.38 -5.92 -16.87
C ARG A 72 2.14 -6.83 -17.82
N ALA A 73 2.42 -8.07 -17.41
CA ALA A 73 3.19 -9.03 -18.21
C ALA A 73 2.52 -9.33 -19.56
N ASN A 74 1.18 -9.28 -19.59
CA ASN A 74 0.38 -9.52 -20.80
C ASN A 74 0.05 -8.25 -21.59
N SER A 75 0.58 -7.08 -21.20
CA SER A 75 0.28 -5.79 -21.84
C SER A 75 -1.23 -5.45 -21.86
N ALA A 76 -1.94 -5.81 -20.79
CA ALA A 76 -3.35 -5.48 -20.58
C ALA A 76 -3.56 -4.12 -19.89
N ILE A 77 -2.50 -3.52 -19.34
CA ILE A 77 -2.49 -2.20 -18.72
C ILE A 77 -1.32 -1.38 -19.27
N TYR A 78 -1.56 -0.08 -19.47
CA TYR A 78 -0.60 0.85 -20.05
C TYR A 78 -0.51 2.10 -19.16
N ARG A 79 0.71 2.55 -18.86
CA ARG A 79 0.94 3.83 -18.16
C ARG A 79 1.25 4.91 -19.18
N VAL A 80 0.26 5.69 -19.58
CA VAL A 80 0.47 6.83 -20.47
C VAL A 80 0.91 8.04 -19.65
N LEU A 81 2.14 8.53 -19.86
CA LEU A 81 2.55 9.84 -19.39
C LEU A 81 2.04 10.87 -20.40
N GLU A 82 1.17 11.78 -19.95
CA GLU A 82 0.76 12.96 -20.73
C GLU A 82 1.89 13.98 -20.80
N ALA A 83 3.01 13.61 -21.41
CA ALA A 83 3.99 14.55 -21.92
C ALA A 83 3.84 14.58 -23.44
N THR A 84 3.71 15.78 -24.01
CA THR A 84 3.43 16.04 -25.44
C THR A 84 4.43 15.40 -26.42
N GLU A 85 5.56 14.87 -25.93
CA GLU A 85 6.63 14.25 -26.73
C GLU A 85 7.09 12.86 -26.22
N ALA A 86 6.32 12.19 -25.34
CA ALA A 86 6.73 10.89 -24.82
C ALA A 86 6.82 9.80 -25.92
N THR A 87 7.99 9.16 -26.05
CA THR A 87 8.23 8.04 -26.97
C THR A 87 7.38 6.81 -26.62
N LEU A 88 7.23 5.86 -27.55
CA LEU A 88 6.47 4.61 -27.32
C LEU A 88 7.02 3.79 -26.14
N GLU A 89 8.33 3.84 -25.89
CA GLU A 89 8.99 3.20 -24.75
C GLU A 89 8.68 3.92 -23.43
N GLN A 90 8.61 5.26 -23.43
CA GLN A 90 8.24 6.07 -22.26
C GLN A 90 6.76 5.91 -21.86
N ARG A 91 5.88 5.61 -22.82
CA ARG A 91 4.46 5.25 -22.59
C ARG A 91 4.27 3.82 -22.08
N ASN A 92 5.32 3.00 -22.11
CA ASN A 92 5.31 1.61 -21.69
C ASN A 92 6.27 1.39 -20.50
N LEU A 93 6.28 2.33 -19.55
CA LEU A 93 7.24 2.38 -18.45
C LEU A 93 7.28 1.10 -17.59
N TRP A 94 6.19 0.32 -17.59
CA TRP A 94 6.05 -0.92 -16.83
C TRP A 94 6.87 -2.09 -17.42
N ARG A 95 8.07 -1.83 -17.96
CA ARG A 95 9.09 -2.81 -18.37
C ARG A 95 10.52 -2.35 -18.05
N SER A 96 10.68 -1.27 -17.28
CA SER A 96 12.01 -0.90 -16.76
C SER A 96 12.57 -2.03 -15.90
N THR A 97 13.83 -2.40 -16.13
CA THR A 97 14.60 -3.33 -15.30
C THR A 97 14.81 -2.84 -13.87
N GLU A 98 14.46 -1.57 -13.60
CA GLU A 98 14.60 -0.92 -12.31
C GLU A 98 13.32 -0.98 -11.45
N ASP A 99 12.19 -1.44 -11.99
CA ASP A 99 10.98 -1.65 -11.18
C ASP A 99 11.11 -2.96 -10.38
N PRO A 100 11.16 -2.92 -9.03
CA PRO A 100 11.23 -4.13 -8.24
C PRO A 100 9.97 -4.96 -8.50
N CYS A 101 10.18 -6.19 -8.98
CA CYS A 101 9.11 -7.12 -9.23
C CYS A 101 8.54 -7.60 -7.87
N GLY A 102 7.61 -6.83 -7.29
CA GLY A 102 6.96 -7.16 -6.01
C GLY A 102 6.92 -6.05 -4.97
N ASP A 103 7.50 -4.87 -5.22
CA ASP A 103 7.38 -3.73 -4.32
C ASP A 103 6.25 -2.83 -4.82
N ASN A 104 5.10 -2.91 -4.17
CA ASN A 104 4.04 -1.91 -4.31
C ASN A 104 3.97 -1.11 -3.00
N PRO A 105 3.56 0.17 -3.06
CA PRO A 105 3.38 0.99 -1.85
C PRO A 105 2.37 0.38 -0.86
N TRP A 106 1.58 -0.60 -1.29
CA TRP A 106 0.60 -1.29 -0.45
C TRP A 106 1.03 -2.69 0.00
N ASN A 107 2.32 -3.01 0.05
CA ASN A 107 2.75 -4.32 0.52
C ASN A 107 2.33 -4.44 1.99
N LYS A 108 1.52 -5.46 2.30
CA LYS A 108 0.97 -5.69 3.62
C LYS A 108 2.02 -5.60 4.73
N GLN A 109 3.18 -6.21 4.52
CA GLN A 109 4.24 -6.19 5.53
C GLN A 109 4.92 -4.82 5.62
N ARG A 110 5.02 -4.11 4.50
CA ARG A 110 5.58 -2.75 4.46
C ARG A 110 4.72 -1.77 5.23
N LEU A 111 3.43 -1.73 4.93
CA LEU A 111 2.49 -0.82 5.61
C LEU A 111 2.40 -1.09 7.11
N ARG A 112 2.41 -2.36 7.54
CA ARG A 112 2.44 -2.69 8.97
C ARG A 112 3.69 -2.16 9.66
N ASN A 113 4.84 -2.24 8.99
CA ASN A 113 6.09 -1.71 9.52
C ASN A 113 6.09 -0.17 9.52
N GLU A 114 5.54 0.46 8.47
CA GLU A 114 5.38 1.91 8.36
C GLU A 114 4.46 2.45 9.47
N PHE A 115 3.31 1.82 9.75
CA PHE A 115 2.45 2.21 10.87
C PHE A 115 3.13 2.04 12.23
N ALA A 116 3.82 0.91 12.44
CA ALA A 116 4.57 0.71 13.68
C ALA A 116 5.62 1.81 13.88
N MET A 117 6.29 2.22 12.80
CA MET A 117 7.25 3.33 12.81
C MET A 117 6.58 4.68 13.09
N GLU A 118 5.46 4.99 12.43
CA GLU A 118 4.70 6.22 12.63
C GLU A 118 4.20 6.35 14.07
N ASP A 119 3.57 5.30 14.61
CA ASP A 119 3.12 5.24 16.01
C ASP A 119 4.29 5.49 16.99
N TYR A 120 5.46 4.94 16.69
CA TYR A 120 6.66 5.15 17.49
C TYR A 120 7.19 6.59 17.41
N PHE A 121 7.21 7.18 16.21
CA PHE A 121 7.60 8.58 16.01
C PHE A 121 6.66 9.55 16.72
N GLU A 122 5.36 9.26 16.75
CA GLU A 122 4.40 10.06 17.52
C GLU A 122 4.60 9.93 19.04
N ALA A 123 4.99 8.75 19.51
CA ALA A 123 5.18 8.48 20.94
C ALA A 123 6.51 9.02 21.51
N VAL A 124 7.55 9.16 20.67
CA VAL A 124 8.92 9.51 21.12
C VAL A 124 9.23 11.00 20.91
N THR A 125 9.37 11.73 22.02
CA THR A 125 9.57 13.19 22.01
C THR A 125 11.03 13.64 21.83
N ALA A 126 12.01 12.73 21.97
CA ALA A 126 13.45 13.01 21.88
C ALA A 126 14.09 12.51 20.58
N MET A 127 13.30 12.38 19.51
CA MET A 127 13.77 11.86 18.22
C MET A 127 14.74 12.83 17.53
N THR A 128 15.95 12.36 17.20
CA THR A 128 16.88 13.09 16.34
C THR A 128 16.68 12.67 14.89
N GLN A 129 17.04 13.54 13.94
CA GLN A 129 16.96 13.21 12.51
C GLN A 129 17.80 11.97 12.17
N GLU A 130 19.03 11.88 12.70
CA GLU A 130 19.91 10.73 12.50
C GLU A 130 19.30 9.43 13.02
N TRP A 131 18.62 9.47 14.17
CA TRP A 131 17.94 8.29 14.70
C TRP A 131 16.71 7.92 13.88
N ALA A 132 15.93 8.91 13.43
CA ALA A 132 14.79 8.67 12.56
C ALA A 132 15.20 8.04 11.22
N GLU A 133 16.33 8.46 10.64
CA GLU A 133 16.90 7.87 9.43
C GLU A 133 17.29 6.39 9.65
N LEU A 134 17.93 6.07 10.77
CA LEU A 134 18.26 4.67 11.11
C LEU A 134 17.01 3.79 11.28
N ILE A 135 15.97 4.32 11.92
CA ILE A 135 14.69 3.62 12.10
C ILE A 135 14.02 3.41 10.74
N TYR A 136 14.04 4.43 9.86
CA TYR A 136 13.47 4.35 8.51
C TYR A 136 14.18 3.31 7.64
N ASP A 137 15.51 3.28 7.67
CA ASP A 137 16.30 2.30 6.91
C ASP A 137 16.06 0.87 7.40
N ALA A 138 16.01 0.67 8.72
CA ALA A 138 15.69 -0.62 9.32
C ALA A 138 14.26 -1.10 9.00
N CYS A 139 13.29 -0.18 8.97
CA CYS A 139 11.92 -0.44 8.53
C CYS A 139 11.91 -0.96 7.08
N ASN A 140 12.57 -0.24 6.16
CA ASN A 140 12.66 -0.61 4.75
C ASN A 140 13.32 -1.98 4.55
N GLU A 141 14.41 -2.27 5.26
CA GLU A 141 15.10 -3.56 5.19
C GLU A 141 14.19 -4.71 5.66
N ALA A 142 13.53 -4.53 6.81
CA ALA A 142 12.60 -5.53 7.35
C ALA A 142 11.43 -5.78 6.37
N SER A 143 10.88 -4.73 5.77
CA SER A 143 9.80 -4.83 4.79
C SER A 143 10.22 -5.60 3.53
N ARG A 144 11.42 -5.31 2.98
CA ARG A 144 11.99 -6.05 1.84
C ARG A 144 12.24 -7.52 2.17
N ALA A 145 12.62 -7.81 3.42
CA ALA A 145 12.84 -9.17 3.91
C ALA A 145 11.54 -9.91 4.28
N GLY A 146 10.37 -9.25 4.20
CA GLY A 146 9.09 -9.83 4.63
C GLY A 146 9.00 -10.08 6.13
N LYS A 147 9.72 -9.30 6.95
CA LYS A 147 9.78 -9.43 8.40
C LYS A 147 9.00 -8.31 9.09
N ALA A 148 8.46 -8.63 10.26
CA ALA A 148 7.94 -7.63 11.19
C ALA A 148 9.08 -6.72 11.67
N PHE A 149 8.79 -5.42 11.73
CA PHE A 149 9.68 -4.39 12.23
C PHE A 149 9.25 -3.96 13.63
N ASP A 150 10.22 -3.77 14.53
CA ASP A 150 10.02 -3.17 15.85
C ASP A 150 10.94 -1.95 15.97
N PRO A 151 10.41 -0.71 15.88
CA PRO A 151 11.24 0.49 15.96
C PRO A 151 11.92 0.67 17.31
N ALA A 152 11.36 0.12 18.40
CA ALA A 152 11.96 0.20 19.73
C ALA A 152 13.26 -0.62 19.86
N SER A 153 13.52 -1.52 18.91
CA SER A 153 14.76 -2.32 18.86
C SER A 153 15.97 -1.54 18.34
N ILE A 154 15.77 -0.36 17.74
CA ILE A 154 16.83 0.46 17.15
C ILE A 154 17.36 1.44 18.21
N PRO A 155 18.62 1.29 18.69
CA PRO A 155 19.16 2.14 19.73
C PRO A 155 19.38 3.58 19.23
N ALA A 156 19.14 4.55 20.10
CA ALA A 156 19.48 5.95 19.83
C ALA A 156 21.00 6.11 19.60
N PRO A 157 21.42 6.94 18.62
CA PRO A 157 22.83 7.26 18.43
C PRO A 157 23.43 7.79 19.73
N GLN A 158 24.59 7.24 20.12
CA GLN A 158 25.33 7.81 21.25
C GLN A 158 25.89 9.15 20.80
N THR A 159 25.41 10.24 21.40
CA THR A 159 26.03 11.56 21.25
C THR A 159 27.48 11.43 21.72
N GLN A 160 28.44 11.42 20.80
CA GLN A 160 29.84 11.53 21.18
C GLN A 160 30.02 12.91 21.82
N GLU A 161 30.15 12.95 23.14
CA GLU A 161 30.59 14.15 23.86
C GLU A 161 31.92 14.60 23.25
N PRO A 162 32.06 15.83 22.75
CA PRO A 162 33.35 16.31 22.29
C PRO A 162 34.30 16.26 23.49
N ALA A 163 35.39 15.51 23.35
CA ALA A 163 36.44 15.42 24.35
C ALA A 163 36.85 16.84 24.74
N ARG A 164 36.53 17.24 25.98
CA ARG A 164 37.00 18.51 26.55
C ARG A 164 38.51 18.40 26.73
N GLY A 165 39.26 18.94 25.77
CA GLY A 165 40.67 19.27 25.90
C GLY A 165 40.88 20.58 26.66
#